data_AF-D8JU36-F1
#
_entry.id   AF-D8JU36-F1
#
_cell.length_a   1.000
_cell.length_b   1.000
_cell.length_c   1.000
_cell.angle_alpha   90.00
_cell.angle_beta   90.00
_cell.angle_gamma   90.00
#
_symmetry.space_group_name_H-M   'P 1'
#
loop_
_entity.id
_entity.type
_entity.pdbx_description
1 polymer ?
#
loop_
_entity_poly.entity_id
_entity_poly.type
_entity_poly.pdbx_seq_one_letter_code
_entity_poly.pdbx_strand_id
1 'polypeptide(L)' 'MADSADLIEINKRISLIRDNLRELVEQAAAYSGAADEGLTSERIAQQEAQLAALLKEREMLSGGA' A
#
# COMPACT_ATOMS: atom_id res chain seq x y z
N MET A 1 -0.30 1.52 25.73
CA MET A 1 -1.28 2.48 25.16
C MET A 1 -0.74 3.16 23.91
N ALA A 2 0.54 3.53 23.86
CA ALA A 2 1.21 3.99 22.63
C ALA A 2 1.11 2.94 21.49
N ASP A 3 1.42 1.68 21.79
CA ASP A 3 1.35 0.58 20.80
C ASP A 3 -0.02 0.43 20.13
N SER A 4 -1.11 0.71 20.85
CA SER A 4 -2.47 0.65 20.31
C SER A 4 -2.78 1.81 19.38
N ALA A 5 -2.29 3.02 19.68
CA ALA A 5 -2.44 4.18 18.81
C ALA A 5 -1.59 4.02 17.53
N ASP A 6 -0.38 3.49 17.68
CA ASP A 6 0.52 3.20 16.55
C ASP A 6 -0.06 2.11 15.64
N LEU A 7 -0.66 1.05 16.21
CA LEU A 7 -1.37 0.03 15.43
C LEU A 7 -2.57 0.60 14.66
N ILE A 8 -3.33 1.50 15.27
CA ILE A 8 -4.46 2.19 14.61
C ILE A 8 -3.95 3.02 13.43
N GLU A 9 -2.86 3.76 13.61
CA GLU A 9 -2.28 4.60 12.58
C GLU A 9 -1.71 3.79 11.42
N ILE A 10 -0.98 2.71 11.70
CA ILE A 10 -0.48 1.80 10.66
C ILE A 10 -1.63 1.16 9.89
N ASN A 11 -2.69 0.72 10.58
CA ASN A 11 -3.87 0.14 9.90
C ASN A 11 -4.57 1.15 8.98
N LYS A 12 -4.64 2.43 9.36
CA LYS A 12 -5.17 3.49 8.49
C LYS A 12 -4.32 3.66 7.23
N ARG A 13 -2.99 3.72 7.39
CA ARG A 13 -2.06 3.84 6.25
C ARG A 13 -2.14 2.63 5.31
N ILE A 14 -2.21 1.43 5.87
CA ILE A 14 -2.43 0.19 5.10
C ILE A 14 -3.72 0.27 4.28
N SER A 15 -4.82 0.73 4.89
CA SER A 15 -6.09 0.90 4.17
C SER A 15 -5.94 1.87 3.00
N LEU A 16 -5.34 3.03 3.24
CA LEU A 16 -5.15 4.06 2.22
C LEU A 16 -4.29 3.57 1.05
N ILE A 17 -3.20 2.85 1.31
CA ILE A 17 -2.35 2.29 0.25
C ILE A 17 -3.08 1.21 -0.55
N ARG A 18 -3.91 0.38 0.11
CA ARG A 18 -4.72 -0.63 -0.59
C ARG A 18 -5.77 0.01 -1.51
N ASP A 19 -6.41 1.07 -1.04
CA ASP A 19 -7.38 1.84 -1.85
C ASP A 19 -6.68 2.45 -3.06
N ASN A 20 -5.52 3.10 -2.86
CA ASN A 20 -4.73 3.65 -3.96
C ASN A 20 -4.25 2.57 -4.96
N LEU A 21 -3.82 1.40 -4.49
CA LEU A 21 -3.41 0.29 -5.35
C LEU A 21 -4.57 -0.19 -6.22
N ARG A 22 -5.78 -0.30 -5.65
CA ARG A 22 -6.98 -0.64 -6.40
C ARG A 22 -7.26 0.38 -7.50
N GLU A 23 -7.24 1.68 -7.18
CA GLU A 23 -7.45 2.74 -8.17
C GLU A 23 -6.41 2.70 -9.30
N LEU A 24 -5.14 2.45 -8.97
CA LEU A 24 -4.09 2.35 -9.98
C LEU A 24 -4.24 1.12 -10.88
N VAL A 25 -4.66 -0.02 -10.34
CA VAL A 25 -4.94 -1.21 -11.12
C VAL A 25 -6.14 -0.98 -12.05
N GLU A 26 -7.19 -0.32 -11.56
CA GLU A 26 -8.34 0.07 -12.38
C GLU A 26 -7.93 1.06 -13.50
N GLN A 27 -7.06 2.03 -13.19
CA GLN A 27 -6.51 2.96 -14.19
C GLN A 27 -5.63 2.24 -15.23
N ALA A 28 -4.75 1.34 -14.80
CA ALA A 28 -3.90 0.56 -15.70
C ALA A 28 -4.73 -0.31 -16.65
N ALA A 29 -5.84 -0.88 -16.16
CA ALA A 29 -6.76 -1.66 -16.98
C ALA A 29 -7.57 -0.79 -17.95
N ALA A 30 -7.86 0.47 -17.60
CA ALA A 30 -8.63 1.39 -18.43
C ALA A 30 -7.79 2.12 -19.49
N TYR A 31 -6.51 2.41 -19.20
CA TYR A 31 -5.61 3.15 -20.07
C TYR A 31 -4.45 2.26 -20.56
N SER A 32 -4.68 1.44 -21.58
CA SER A 32 -3.62 0.62 -22.20
C SER A 32 -2.87 1.40 -23.30
N GLY A 33 -2.08 2.39 -22.88
CA GLY A 33 -1.16 3.14 -23.75
C GLY A 33 0.28 3.00 -23.26
N ALA A 34 1.22 2.66 -24.14
CA ALA A 34 2.58 2.24 -23.76
C ALA A 34 3.38 3.21 -22.86
N ALA A 35 3.11 4.52 -22.91
CA ALA A 35 3.78 5.50 -22.05
C ALA A 35 3.15 5.59 -20.64
N ASP A 36 1.82 5.49 -20.55
CA ASP A 36 1.09 5.56 -19.28
C ASP A 36 1.17 4.24 -18.51
N GLU A 37 1.29 3.11 -19.21
CA GLU A 37 1.50 1.77 -18.62
C GLU A 37 2.80 1.69 -17.80
N GLY A 38 3.89 2.29 -18.26
CA GLY A 38 5.18 2.28 -17.56
C GLY A 38 5.15 3.07 -16.25
N LEU A 39 4.64 4.31 -16.29
CA LEU A 39 4.51 5.17 -15.11
C LEU A 39 3.52 4.59 -14.08
N THR A 40 2.41 4.02 -14.55
CA THR A 40 1.42 3.38 -13.68
C THR A 40 1.99 2.13 -13.02
N SER A 41 2.73 1.30 -13.77
CA SER A 41 3.39 0.11 -13.24
C SER A 41 4.45 0.46 -12.18
N GLU A 42 5.24 1.50 -12.40
CA GLU A 42 6.23 1.95 -11.41
C GLU A 42 5.55 2.42 -10.12
N ARG A 43 4.46 3.18 -10.22
CA ARG A 43 3.71 3.66 -9.05
C ARG A 43 3.04 2.51 -8.29
N ILE A 44 2.54 1.50 -8.98
CA ILE A 44 2.00 0.27 -8.35
C ILE A 44 3.12 -0.42 -7.55
N ALA A 45 4.28 -0.65 -8.16
CA ALA A 45 5.41 -1.30 -7.50
C ALA A 45 5.89 -0.53 -6.25
N GLN A 46 5.93 0.80 -6.31
CA GLN A 46 6.27 1.65 -5.17
C GLN A 46 5.26 1.49 -4.02
N GLN A 47 3.97 1.45 -4.32
CA GLN A 47 2.93 1.29 -3.30
C GLN A 47 2.86 -0.12 -2.73
N GLU A 48 3.13 -1.16 -3.53
CA GLU A 48 3.27 -2.53 -3.02
C GLU A 48 4.44 -2.66 -2.05
N ALA A 49 5.59 -2.04 -2.36
CA ALA A 49 6.75 -2.02 -1.46
C ALA A 49 6.45 -1.30 -0.14
N GLN A 50 5.74 -0.16 -0.19
CA GLN A 50 5.30 0.55 1.01
C GLN A 50 4.30 -0.27 1.83
N LEU A 51 3.35 -0.94 1.18
CA LEU A 51 2.40 -1.83 1.85
C LEU A 51 3.11 -2.97 2.57
N ALA A 52 4.09 -3.61 1.93
CA ALA A 52 4.89 -4.67 2.53
C ALA A 52 5.66 -4.17 3.77
N ALA A 53 6.26 -2.98 3.72
CA ALA A 53 6.95 -2.38 4.85
C ALA A 53 6.01 -2.12 6.03
N LEU A 54 4.82 -1.54 5.79
CA LEU A 54 3.82 -1.28 6.82
C LEU A 54 3.24 -2.56 7.43
N LEU A 55 3.05 -3.61 6.63
CA LEU A 55 2.59 -4.91 7.14
C LEU A 55 3.61 -5.51 8.11
N LYS A 56 4.91 -5.45 7.77
CA LYS A 56 6.00 -5.89 8.65
C LYS A 56 6.05 -5.06 9.94
N GLU A 57 5.90 -3.74 9.83
CA GLU A 57 5.85 -2.85 10.99
C GLU A 57 4.66 -3.18 11.91
N ARG A 58 3.48 -3.39 11.33
CA ARG A 58 2.28 -3.82 12.06
C ARG A 58 2.52 -5.12 12.82
N GLU A 59 3.13 -6.12 12.16
CA GLU A 59 3.43 -7.42 12.78
C GLU A 59 4.35 -7.28 13.99
N MET A 60 5.40 -6.46 13.86
CA MET A 60 6.31 -6.16 14.98
C MET A 60 5.57 -5.49 16.15
N LEU A 61 4.67 -4.53 15.88
CA LEU A 61 3.88 -3.86 16.91
C LEU A 61 2.81 -4.75 17.54
N SER A 62 2.21 -5.66 16.78
CA SER A 62 1.23 -6.61 17.31
C SER A 62 1.84 -7.76 18.11
N GLY A 63 3.18 -7.80 18.24
CA GLY A 63 3.91 -8.86 18.93
C GLY A 63 3.85 -10.17 18.16
N GLY A 64 4.21 -10.13 16.87
CA GLY A 64 4.22 -11.28 15.96
C GLY A 64 4.65 -12.59 16.65
N ALA A 65 3.90 -13.65 16.37
CA ALA A 65 3.96 -14.96 17.02
C ALA A 65 5.37 -15.54 17.20
#